data_AF-A0A151R0I6-F1
#
_entry.id   AF-A0A151R0I6-F1
#
_cell.length_a   1.000
_cell.length_b   1.000
_cell.length_c   1.000
_cell.angle_alpha   90.00
_cell.angle_beta   90.00
_cell.angle_gamma   90.00
#
_symmetry.space_group_name_H-M   'P 1'
#
loop_
_entity.id
_entity.type
_entity.pdbx_description
1 polymer ?
#
loop_
_entity_poly.entity_id
_entity_poly.type
_entity_poly.pdbx_seq_one_letter_code
_entity_poly.pdbx_strand_id
1 'polypeptide(L)'
;WLGDQSLLEAFPHIFVNSNQQQNKVANMGTWEGQEWRWCFQWRRNWFDRENEQWASFQLLIARAKLQKQIKDSWSWPIESSGMYTVNSAYKVIHNMRYPGLVDISFQKIWKLKIPPKAVTLMWRLIHNALPTIDNLQRRGLGLDSDDSHCVLCNEHPETASHLFLSFPQHDLQYAHLCYNQEEREKWDTIRSAITWCIWQARNNKVFRGKNIVVEELENNITFTSWSWLRLNKKSFSFHYDLW
;
A
#
# COMPACT_ATOMS: atom_id res chain seq x y z
N TRP A 1 -6.87 0.85 -27.74
CA TRP A 1 -8.15 0.28 -27.24
C TRP A 1 -9.09 1.43 -26.94
N LEU A 2 -10.41 1.28 -27.12
CA LEU A 2 -11.39 2.37 -26.91
C LEU A 2 -12.29 2.04 -25.72
N GLY A 3 -12.16 2.79 -24.64
CA GLY A 3 -12.93 2.56 -23.40
C GLY A 3 -12.21 1.62 -22.40
N ASP A 4 -12.99 1.09 -21.47
CA ASP A 4 -12.60 0.21 -20.36
C ASP A 4 -13.15 -1.23 -20.44
N GLN A 5 -14.12 -1.48 -21.31
CA GLN A 5 -14.76 -2.79 -21.56
C GLN A 5 -14.79 -3.17 -23.05
N SER A 6 -14.80 -4.48 -23.33
CA SER A 6 -14.66 -4.96 -24.71
C SER A 6 -15.82 -4.47 -25.59
N LEU A 7 -15.60 -4.33 -26.91
CA LEU A 7 -16.68 -3.93 -27.82
C LEU A 7 -17.85 -4.92 -27.82
N LEU A 8 -17.59 -6.20 -27.48
CA LEU A 8 -18.59 -7.23 -27.25
C LEU A 8 -19.52 -6.86 -26.08
N GLU A 9 -18.93 -6.48 -24.95
CA GLU A 9 -19.66 -6.11 -23.72
C GLU A 9 -20.37 -4.77 -23.89
N ALA A 10 -19.72 -3.79 -24.53
CA ALA A 10 -20.30 -2.48 -24.75
C ALA A 10 -21.44 -2.47 -25.79
N PHE A 11 -21.35 -3.31 -26.82
CA PHE A 11 -22.29 -3.30 -27.96
C PHE A 11 -22.72 -4.72 -28.38
N PRO A 12 -23.43 -5.47 -27.49
CA PRO A 12 -23.76 -6.86 -27.73
C PRO A 12 -24.66 -7.11 -28.95
N HIS A 13 -25.63 -6.23 -29.26
CA HIS A 13 -26.50 -6.42 -30.43
C HIS A 13 -25.75 -6.18 -31.74
N ILE A 14 -24.86 -5.17 -31.77
CA ILE A 14 -23.95 -4.95 -32.91
C ILE A 14 -23.05 -6.16 -33.11
N PHE A 15 -22.46 -6.67 -32.03
CA PHE A 15 -21.56 -7.82 -32.10
C PHE A 15 -22.28 -9.06 -32.65
N VAL A 16 -23.47 -9.39 -32.13
CA VAL A 16 -24.26 -10.54 -32.58
C VAL A 16 -24.66 -10.43 -34.06
N ASN A 17 -24.96 -9.23 -34.54
CA ASN A 17 -25.31 -9.00 -35.94
C ASN A 17 -24.09 -8.97 -36.90
N SER A 18 -22.85 -8.93 -36.38
CA SER A 18 -21.65 -8.87 -37.21
C SER A 18 -21.27 -10.22 -37.84
N ASN A 19 -20.85 -10.20 -39.10
CA ASN A 19 -20.21 -11.33 -39.77
C ASN A 19 -18.69 -11.42 -39.49
N GLN A 20 -18.14 -10.46 -38.76
CA GLN A 20 -16.68 -10.28 -38.64
C GLN A 20 -16.22 -10.35 -37.17
N GLN A 21 -16.91 -11.12 -36.33
CA GLN A 21 -16.68 -11.21 -34.88
C GLN A 21 -15.25 -11.64 -34.48
N GLN A 22 -14.58 -12.40 -35.34
CA GLN A 22 -13.23 -12.92 -35.12
C GLN A 22 -12.16 -12.21 -35.95
N ASN A 23 -12.54 -11.16 -36.68
CA ASN A 23 -11.60 -10.42 -37.52
C ASN A 23 -10.73 -9.49 -36.67
N LYS A 24 -9.47 -9.34 -37.09
CA LYS A 24 -8.61 -8.27 -36.60
C LYS A 24 -9.15 -6.92 -37.07
N VAL A 25 -9.00 -5.88 -36.26
CA VAL A 25 -9.40 -4.50 -36.61
C VAL A 25 -8.82 -4.05 -37.94
N ALA A 26 -7.56 -4.42 -38.24
CA ALA A 26 -6.89 -4.12 -39.50
C ALA A 26 -7.55 -4.75 -40.74
N ASN A 27 -8.46 -5.72 -40.57
CA ASN A 27 -9.21 -6.38 -41.64
C ASN A 27 -10.67 -5.89 -41.71
N MET A 28 -11.06 -4.93 -40.86
CA MET A 28 -12.44 -4.43 -40.75
C MET A 28 -12.69 -3.18 -41.60
N GLY A 29 -11.81 -2.89 -42.55
CA GLY A 29 -11.83 -1.66 -43.33
C GLY A 29 -10.68 -1.57 -44.31
N THR A 30 -10.58 -0.43 -44.98
CA THR A 30 -9.56 -0.14 -46.00
C THR A 30 -9.02 1.26 -45.84
N TRP A 31 -7.74 1.44 -46.15
CA TRP A 31 -7.12 2.76 -46.20
C TRP A 31 -7.48 3.47 -47.51
N GLU A 32 -8.05 4.66 -47.39
CA GLU A 32 -8.26 5.60 -48.50
C GLU A 32 -7.33 6.80 -48.32
N GLY A 33 -6.18 6.75 -48.99
CA GLY A 33 -5.10 7.71 -48.73
C GLY A 33 -4.54 7.55 -47.31
N GLN A 34 -4.73 8.59 -46.47
CA GLN A 34 -4.33 8.62 -45.06
C GLN A 34 -5.49 8.35 -44.09
N GLU A 35 -6.72 8.20 -44.59
CA GLU A 35 -7.89 7.98 -43.74
C GLU A 35 -8.31 6.51 -43.75
N TRP A 36 -8.75 6.03 -42.59
CA TRP A 36 -9.27 4.68 -42.46
C TRP A 36 -10.78 4.67 -42.69
N ARG A 37 -11.24 3.91 -43.69
CA ARG A 37 -12.66 3.66 -43.93
C ARG A 37 -13.05 2.32 -43.36
N TRP A 38 -14.03 2.31 -42.44
CA TRP A 38 -14.60 1.09 -41.89
C TRP A 38 -15.50 0.37 -42.92
N CYS A 39 -15.37 -0.95 -43.02
CA CYS A 39 -16.16 -1.81 -43.91
C CYS A 39 -16.82 -2.93 -43.09
N PHE A 40 -17.88 -2.57 -42.36
CA PHE A 40 -18.62 -3.52 -41.54
C PHE A 40 -19.61 -4.35 -42.36
N GLN A 41 -19.67 -5.65 -42.06
CA GLN A 41 -20.55 -6.61 -42.71
C GLN A 41 -21.58 -7.16 -41.71
N TRP A 42 -22.85 -7.04 -42.06
CA TRP A 42 -23.98 -7.40 -41.20
C TRP A 42 -24.66 -8.68 -41.70
N ARG A 43 -25.15 -9.51 -40.76
CA ARG A 43 -25.94 -10.71 -41.05
C ARG A 43 -27.32 -10.37 -41.59
N ARG A 44 -27.91 -9.29 -41.07
CA ARG A 44 -29.24 -8.79 -41.42
C ARG A 44 -29.31 -7.27 -41.29
N ASN A 45 -30.42 -6.71 -41.77
CA ASN A 45 -30.77 -5.31 -41.56
C ASN A 45 -30.99 -4.99 -40.07
N TRP A 46 -30.77 -3.72 -39.73
CA TRP A 46 -30.95 -3.19 -38.38
C TRP A 46 -32.43 -3.03 -38.03
N PHE A 47 -32.78 -3.33 -36.78
CA PHE A 47 -34.07 -2.95 -36.21
C PHE A 47 -33.97 -1.58 -35.53
N ASP A 48 -35.10 -0.88 -35.41
CA ASP A 48 -35.14 0.47 -34.82
C ASP A 48 -34.54 0.53 -33.42
N ARG A 49 -34.75 -0.51 -32.61
CA ARG A 49 -34.20 -0.63 -31.25
C ARG A 49 -32.67 -0.76 -31.20
N GLU A 50 -32.03 -1.11 -32.32
CA GLU A 50 -30.57 -1.27 -32.42
C GLU A 50 -29.88 0.01 -32.90
N ASN A 51 -30.65 0.98 -33.42
CA ASN A 51 -30.12 2.22 -33.98
C ASN A 51 -29.41 3.09 -32.95
N GLU A 52 -29.91 3.14 -31.71
CA GLU A 52 -29.26 3.90 -30.63
C GLU A 52 -27.88 3.32 -30.31
N GLN A 53 -27.80 2.00 -30.16
CA GLN A 53 -26.53 1.32 -29.92
C GLN A 53 -25.55 1.54 -31.08
N TRP A 54 -26.05 1.48 -32.32
CA TRP A 54 -25.26 1.78 -33.52
C TRP A 54 -24.72 3.21 -33.54
N ALA A 55 -25.55 4.21 -33.20
CA ALA A 55 -25.12 5.60 -33.13
C ALA A 55 -24.01 5.80 -32.09
N SER A 56 -24.15 5.23 -30.89
CA SER A 56 -23.11 5.26 -29.86
C SER A 56 -21.81 4.57 -30.31
N PHE A 57 -21.92 3.45 -31.01
CA PHE A 57 -20.76 2.75 -31.56
C PHE A 57 -20.04 3.60 -32.61
N GLN A 58 -20.76 4.23 -33.54
CA GLN A 58 -20.19 5.13 -34.53
C GLN A 58 -19.41 6.28 -33.89
N LEU A 59 -19.96 6.90 -32.84
CA LEU A 59 -19.26 7.94 -32.08
C LEU A 59 -17.99 7.43 -31.39
N LEU A 60 -17.99 6.19 -30.90
CA LEU A 60 -16.82 5.59 -30.27
C LEU A 60 -15.71 5.34 -31.30
N ILE A 61 -16.02 4.69 -32.41
CA ILE A 61 -15.01 4.38 -33.45
C ILE A 61 -14.52 5.62 -34.19
N ALA A 62 -15.31 6.69 -34.24
CA ALA A 62 -14.87 7.98 -34.80
C ALA A 62 -13.73 8.62 -33.97
N ARG A 63 -13.61 8.27 -32.69
CA ARG A 63 -12.49 8.71 -31.83
C ARG A 63 -11.22 7.91 -32.08
N ALA A 64 -11.29 6.78 -32.78
CA ALA A 64 -10.15 5.93 -33.08
C ALA A 64 -9.24 6.59 -34.13
N LYS A 65 -8.01 6.90 -33.74
CA LYS A 65 -6.99 7.39 -34.67
C LYS A 65 -6.07 6.24 -35.05
N LEU A 66 -6.40 5.56 -36.15
CA LEU A 66 -5.54 4.53 -36.72
C LEU A 66 -4.39 5.19 -37.47
N GLN A 67 -3.20 4.60 -37.43
CA GLN A 67 -1.99 5.15 -38.06
C GLN A 67 -1.31 4.08 -38.91
N LYS A 68 -1.31 4.26 -40.23
CA LYS A 68 -0.84 3.26 -41.20
C LYS A 68 0.63 2.84 -41.03
N GLN A 69 1.47 3.74 -40.55
CA GLN A 69 2.93 3.56 -40.49
C GLN A 69 3.45 3.21 -39.09
N ILE A 70 2.56 3.11 -38.10
CA ILE A 70 2.93 2.86 -36.70
C ILE A 70 2.45 1.46 -36.33
N LYS A 71 3.34 0.65 -35.78
CA LYS A 71 3.00 -0.69 -35.27
C LYS A 71 2.23 -0.56 -33.95
N ASP A 72 1.30 -1.48 -33.73
CA ASP A 72 0.56 -1.56 -32.48
C ASP A 72 1.51 -1.75 -31.28
N SER A 73 1.24 -1.01 -30.21
CA SER A 73 1.97 -1.11 -28.95
C SER A 73 1.00 -1.07 -27.77
N TRP A 74 1.38 -1.72 -26.67
CA TRP A 74 0.67 -1.60 -25.41
C TRP A 74 0.83 -0.18 -24.84
N SER A 75 -0.25 0.39 -24.34
CA SER A 75 -0.27 1.70 -23.69
C SER A 75 -0.87 1.61 -22.31
N TRP A 76 -0.29 2.34 -21.37
CA TRP A 76 -0.81 2.50 -20.02
C TRP A 76 -1.53 3.85 -19.89
N PRO A 77 -2.88 3.88 -19.96
CA PRO A 77 -3.64 5.13 -20.08
C PRO A 77 -3.66 5.97 -18.79
N ILE A 78 -3.11 5.44 -17.70
CA ILE A 78 -3.12 6.09 -16.39
C ILE A 78 -1.97 7.10 -16.27
N GLU A 79 -0.84 6.87 -16.95
CA GLU A 79 0.21 7.87 -17.05
C GLU A 79 0.12 8.63 -18.37
N SER A 80 0.38 9.94 -18.32
CA SER A 80 0.46 10.78 -19.53
C SER A 80 1.57 10.35 -20.49
N SER A 81 2.59 9.65 -19.98
CA SER A 81 3.65 9.03 -20.78
C SER A 81 3.15 7.88 -21.66
N GLY A 82 1.99 7.30 -21.34
CA GLY A 82 1.50 6.06 -21.96
C GLY A 82 2.32 4.83 -21.61
N MET A 83 3.34 4.94 -20.76
CA MET A 83 4.26 3.86 -20.42
C MET A 83 3.83 3.13 -19.15
N TYR A 84 3.88 1.81 -19.20
CA TYR A 84 3.63 0.99 -18.01
C TYR A 84 4.85 1.01 -17.09
N THR A 85 4.61 1.20 -15.80
CA THR A 85 5.61 0.93 -14.76
C THR A 85 4.98 0.15 -13.61
N VAL A 86 5.76 -0.70 -12.95
CA VAL A 86 5.29 -1.43 -11.75
C VAL A 86 4.83 -0.46 -10.67
N ASN A 87 5.50 0.68 -10.53
CA ASN A 87 5.13 1.74 -9.58
C ASN A 87 3.74 2.33 -9.88
N SER A 88 3.45 2.66 -11.14
CA SER A 88 2.15 3.23 -11.50
C SER A 88 1.02 2.23 -11.35
N ALA A 89 1.25 0.97 -11.74
CA ALA A 89 0.30 -0.11 -11.50
C ALA A 89 0.04 -0.35 -10.01
N TYR A 90 1.10 -0.39 -9.20
CA TYR A 90 0.98 -0.57 -7.75
C TYR A 90 0.16 0.56 -7.11
N LYS A 91 0.43 1.83 -7.47
CA LYS A 91 -0.35 2.98 -6.97
C LYS A 91 -1.84 2.84 -7.27
N VAL A 92 -2.20 2.38 -8.46
CA VAL A 92 -3.59 2.18 -8.86
C VAL A 92 -4.25 1.10 -8.02
N ILE A 93 -3.63 -0.07 -7.92
CA ILE A 93 -4.15 -1.20 -7.13
C ILE A 93 -4.25 -0.81 -5.65
N HIS A 94 -3.23 -0.12 -5.13
CA HIS A 94 -3.20 0.34 -3.74
C HIS A 94 -4.33 1.32 -3.46
N ASN A 95 -4.52 2.33 -4.31
CA ASN A 95 -5.60 3.32 -4.16
C ASN A 95 -7.00 2.70 -4.30
N MET A 96 -7.16 1.68 -5.15
CA MET A 96 -8.42 0.93 -5.25
C MET A 96 -8.73 0.15 -3.97
N ARG A 97 -7.71 -0.47 -3.36
CA ARG A 97 -7.88 -1.29 -2.15
C ARG A 97 -7.97 -0.46 -0.86
N TYR A 98 -7.34 0.71 -0.85
CA TYR A 98 -7.19 1.58 0.31
C TYR A 98 -7.45 3.06 -0.07
N PRO A 99 -8.68 3.42 -0.49
CA PRO A 99 -8.99 4.79 -0.90
C PRO A 99 -8.78 5.78 0.26
N GLY A 100 -8.05 6.86 -0.01
CA GLY A 100 -7.81 7.95 0.96
C GLY A 100 -6.71 7.67 2.00
N LEU A 101 -6.16 6.46 2.06
CA LEU A 101 -4.99 6.15 2.88
C LEU A 101 -3.73 6.57 2.12
N VAL A 102 -3.40 7.85 2.18
CA VAL A 102 -2.11 8.31 1.68
C VAL A 102 -1.02 7.82 2.65
N ASP A 103 0.01 7.19 2.10
CA ASP A 103 1.21 6.64 2.77
C ASP A 103 2.07 7.71 3.51
N ILE A 104 1.50 8.86 3.88
CA ILE A 104 2.20 10.03 4.44
C ILE A 104 2.83 9.68 5.79
N SER A 105 2.17 8.83 6.57
CA SER A 105 2.68 8.39 7.88
C SER A 105 3.93 7.52 7.73
N PHE A 106 4.03 6.73 6.66
CA PHE A 106 5.11 5.76 6.46
C PHE A 106 6.40 6.43 5.98
N GLN A 107 6.32 7.48 5.17
CA GLN A 107 7.52 8.24 4.79
C GLN A 107 8.22 8.90 5.99
N LYS A 108 7.48 9.25 7.04
CA LYS A 108 8.04 9.91 8.23
C LYS A 108 8.91 8.96 9.05
N ILE A 109 8.47 7.71 9.23
CA ILE A 109 9.23 6.69 9.96
C ILE A 109 10.57 6.41 9.30
N TRP A 110 10.63 6.34 7.97
CA TRP A 110 11.89 6.14 7.24
C TRP A 110 12.85 7.34 7.33
N LYS A 111 12.36 8.53 7.71
CA LYS A 111 13.19 9.72 7.96
C LYS A 111 13.72 9.79 9.38
N LEU A 112 13.24 8.92 10.29
CA LEU A 112 13.76 8.86 11.65
C LEU A 112 15.23 8.44 11.62
N LYS A 113 16.05 9.21 12.30
CA LYS A 113 17.46 8.90 12.47
C LYS A 113 17.61 7.92 13.65
N ILE A 114 17.29 6.65 13.41
CA ILE A 114 17.42 5.55 14.37
C ILE A 114 18.01 4.33 13.65
N PRO A 115 18.48 3.28 14.36
CA PRO A 115 19.03 2.10 13.70
C PRO A 115 18.06 1.48 12.67
N PRO A 116 18.52 1.04 11.49
CA PRO A 116 17.63 0.50 10.44
C PRO A 116 16.74 -0.67 10.89
N LYS A 117 17.24 -1.51 11.82
CA LYS A 117 16.47 -2.60 12.42
C LYS A 117 15.29 -2.10 13.25
N ALA A 118 15.44 -0.96 13.93
CA ALA A 118 14.38 -0.33 14.69
C ALA A 118 13.34 0.32 13.77
N VAL A 119 13.77 0.99 12.68
CA VAL A 119 12.84 1.47 11.65
C VAL A 119 12.02 0.32 11.07
N THR A 120 12.66 -0.80 10.73
CA THR A 120 11.95 -1.98 10.22
C THR A 120 10.95 -2.54 11.24
N LEU A 121 11.31 -2.56 12.53
CA LEU A 121 10.42 -2.98 13.61
C LEU A 121 9.17 -2.08 13.68
N MET A 122 9.36 -0.77 13.68
CA MET A 122 8.27 0.20 13.71
C MET A 122 7.34 0.05 12.50
N TRP A 123 7.91 -0.17 11.31
CA TRP A 123 7.13 -0.40 10.08
C TRP A 123 6.26 -1.65 10.22
N ARG A 124 6.84 -2.76 10.71
CA ARG A 124 6.09 -4.00 10.96
C ARG A 124 5.02 -3.81 12.04
N LEU A 125 5.27 -2.99 13.05
CA LEU A 125 4.30 -2.68 14.10
C LEU A 125 3.08 -1.94 13.52
N ILE A 126 3.29 -0.90 12.71
CA ILE A 126 2.20 -0.12 12.09
C ILE A 126 1.31 -1.00 11.20
N HIS A 127 1.90 -1.97 10.51
CA HIS A 127 1.16 -2.92 9.69
C HIS A 127 0.60 -4.13 10.45
N ASN A 128 0.69 -4.15 11.78
CA ASN A 128 0.32 -5.30 12.62
C ASN A 128 0.92 -6.62 12.09
N ALA A 129 2.20 -6.58 11.71
CA ALA A 129 2.94 -7.65 11.04
C ALA A 129 4.08 -8.23 11.90
N LEU A 130 4.10 -7.90 13.19
CA LEU A 130 5.00 -8.51 14.17
C LEU A 130 4.59 -9.96 14.44
N PRO A 131 5.55 -10.86 14.74
CA PRO A 131 5.27 -12.24 15.10
C PRO A 131 4.82 -12.34 16.57
N THR A 132 3.77 -11.60 16.92
CA THR A 132 3.01 -11.75 18.18
C THR A 132 2.18 -13.02 18.11
N ILE A 133 1.83 -13.61 19.25
CA ILE A 133 1.09 -14.89 19.29
C ILE A 133 -0.21 -14.79 18.47
N ASP A 134 -0.98 -13.71 18.61
CA ASP A 134 -2.22 -13.50 17.85
C ASP A 134 -1.98 -13.45 16.32
N ASN A 135 -0.89 -12.82 15.87
CA ASN A 135 -0.52 -12.75 14.46
C ASN A 135 -0.04 -14.11 13.92
N LEU A 136 0.62 -14.91 14.75
CA LEU A 136 1.06 -16.26 14.38
C LEU A 136 -0.15 -17.21 14.25
N GLN A 137 -1.09 -17.17 15.20
CA GLN A 137 -2.34 -17.93 15.14
C GLN A 137 -3.19 -17.54 13.92
N ARG A 138 -3.33 -16.24 13.62
CA ARG A 138 -4.02 -15.77 12.40
C ARG A 138 -3.39 -16.28 11.11
N ARG A 139 -2.12 -16.68 11.13
CA ARG A 139 -1.42 -17.28 9.99
C ARG A 139 -1.49 -18.81 9.96
N GLY A 140 -2.26 -19.42 10.87
CA GLY A 140 -2.46 -20.86 10.94
C GLY A 140 -1.32 -21.61 11.63
N LEU A 141 -0.48 -20.94 12.42
CA LEU A 141 0.47 -21.64 13.28
C LEU A 141 -0.27 -22.18 14.51
N GLY A 142 -0.24 -23.50 14.68
CA GLY A 142 -0.88 -24.23 15.78
C GLY A 142 -0.15 -24.00 17.12
N LEU A 143 -0.30 -22.80 17.66
CA LEU A 143 0.07 -22.48 19.04
C LEU A 143 -1.14 -22.83 19.93
N ASP A 144 -0.90 -23.62 20.98
CA ASP A 144 -1.95 -24.03 21.92
C ASP A 144 -2.60 -22.81 22.58
N SER A 145 -3.90 -22.91 22.90
CA SER A 145 -4.67 -21.78 23.47
C SER A 145 -4.14 -21.29 24.81
N ASP A 146 -3.51 -22.18 25.58
CA ASP A 146 -2.90 -21.86 26.88
C ASP A 146 -1.62 -21.01 26.74
N ASP A 147 -0.93 -21.11 25.59
CA ASP A 147 0.25 -20.32 25.23
C ASP A 147 -0.09 -18.95 24.60
N SER A 148 -1.36 -18.53 24.68
CA SER A 148 -1.79 -17.24 24.11
C SER A 148 -1.39 -16.02 24.94
N HIS A 149 -0.99 -16.22 26.19
CA HIS A 149 -0.66 -15.16 27.13
C HIS A 149 0.66 -14.44 26.79
N CYS A 150 0.68 -13.14 27.02
CA CYS A 150 1.85 -12.29 26.88
C CYS A 150 2.95 -12.71 27.85
N VAL A 151 4.14 -12.98 27.32
CA VAL A 151 5.30 -13.36 28.14
C VAL A 151 5.81 -12.25 29.06
N LEU A 152 5.32 -11.02 28.89
CA LEU A 152 5.70 -9.87 29.71
C LEU A 152 4.80 -9.72 30.95
N CYS A 153 3.47 -9.82 30.79
CA CYS A 153 2.53 -9.65 31.90
C CYS A 153 1.92 -10.95 32.42
N ASN A 154 1.91 -12.01 31.61
CA ASN A 154 1.30 -13.31 31.90
C ASN A 154 -0.21 -13.30 32.22
N GLU A 155 -0.92 -12.21 31.90
CA GLU A 155 -2.34 -12.00 32.25
C GLU A 155 -3.24 -11.80 31.02
N HIS A 156 -2.71 -11.24 29.94
CA HIS A 156 -3.48 -10.89 28.74
C HIS A 156 -2.91 -11.58 27.50
N PRO A 157 -3.73 -11.81 26.46
CA PRO A 157 -3.24 -12.34 25.19
C PRO A 157 -2.14 -11.46 24.57
N GLU A 158 -1.10 -12.09 24.01
CA GLU A 158 -0.02 -11.36 23.36
C GLU A 158 -0.47 -10.78 22.01
N THR A 159 -0.79 -9.50 22.02
CA THR A 159 -1.09 -8.71 20.83
C THR A 159 -0.13 -7.53 20.71
N ALA A 160 0.02 -6.98 19.50
CA ALA A 160 0.81 -5.77 19.31
C ALA A 160 0.27 -4.59 20.14
N SER A 161 -1.04 -4.53 20.36
CA SER A 161 -1.65 -3.53 21.23
C SER A 161 -1.34 -3.77 22.70
N HIS A 162 -1.45 -4.99 23.19
CA HIS A 162 -1.09 -5.27 24.56
C HIS A 162 0.40 -4.99 24.85
N LEU A 163 1.29 -5.30 23.90
CA LEU A 163 2.73 -5.04 24.05
C LEU A 163 3.11 -3.55 23.97
N PHE A 164 2.42 -2.74 23.16
CA PHE A 164 2.89 -1.40 22.79
C PHE A 164 1.83 -0.29 22.88
N LEU A 165 0.52 -0.59 23.00
CA LEU A 165 -0.58 0.39 23.00
C LEU A 165 -0.99 0.91 24.38
N SER A 166 -0.29 0.53 25.45
CA SER A 166 -0.30 1.30 26.70
C SER A 166 0.32 2.70 26.52
N PHE A 167 0.97 2.96 25.39
CA PHE A 167 1.39 4.30 24.97
C PHE A 167 0.28 4.92 24.11
N PRO A 168 -0.29 6.08 24.48
CA PRO A 168 -1.49 6.59 23.85
C PRO A 168 -1.24 6.94 22.38
N GLN A 169 -1.80 6.13 21.47
CA GLN A 169 -1.99 6.54 20.06
C GLN A 169 -2.87 7.81 19.97
N HIS A 170 -3.65 8.11 21.02
CA HIS A 170 -4.45 9.31 21.14
C HIS A 170 -3.61 10.60 21.11
N ASP A 171 -2.34 10.56 21.53
CA ASP A 171 -1.44 11.72 21.45
C ASP A 171 -1.01 12.04 20.02
N LEU A 172 -1.10 11.12 19.04
CA LEU A 172 -0.73 11.44 17.66
C LEU A 172 -1.72 12.40 16.98
N GLN A 173 -2.97 12.41 17.44
CA GLN A 173 -3.99 13.31 16.89
C GLN A 173 -3.83 14.75 17.41
N TYR A 174 -3.31 14.92 18.63
CA TYR A 174 -3.09 16.24 19.27
C TYR A 174 -1.62 16.70 19.26
N ALA A 175 -0.65 15.82 19.03
CA ALA A 175 0.78 16.16 18.99
C ALA A 175 1.14 17.19 17.90
N HIS A 176 0.37 17.25 16.82
CA HIS A 176 0.54 18.27 15.79
C HIS A 176 0.12 19.67 16.26
N LEU A 177 -0.77 19.76 17.25
CA LEU A 177 -1.26 21.00 17.85
C LEU A 177 -0.39 21.44 19.04
N CYS A 178 0.21 20.50 19.78
CA CYS A 178 0.94 20.78 21.01
C CYS A 178 2.47 20.89 20.86
N TYR A 179 3.05 20.33 19.78
CA TYR A 179 4.51 20.25 19.63
C TYR A 179 4.98 20.78 18.29
N ASN A 180 6.15 21.43 18.27
CA ASN A 180 6.82 21.79 17.02
C ASN A 180 7.40 20.53 16.33
N GLN A 181 7.88 20.68 15.09
CA GLN A 181 8.41 19.53 14.35
C GLN A 181 9.60 18.86 15.04
N GLU A 182 10.50 19.62 15.65
CA GLU A 182 11.67 19.07 16.32
C GLU A 182 11.28 18.24 17.55
N GLU A 183 10.32 18.72 18.35
CA GLU A 183 9.80 18.01 19.52
C GLU A 183 9.10 16.71 19.12
N ARG A 184 8.30 16.72 18.05
CA ARG A 184 7.66 15.49 17.53
C ARG A 184 8.69 14.44 17.14
N GLU A 185 9.75 14.84 16.43
CA GLU A 185 10.81 13.92 16.03
C GLU A 185 11.59 13.34 17.23
N LYS A 186 11.75 14.13 18.31
CA LYS A 186 12.32 13.63 19.57
C LYS A 186 11.42 12.58 20.20
N TRP A 187 10.13 12.87 20.33
CA TRP A 187 9.15 11.91 20.86
C TRP A 187 9.03 10.63 20.02
N ASP A 188 9.07 10.73 18.70
CA ASP A 188 9.06 9.57 17.81
C ASP A 188 10.30 8.70 17.98
N THR A 189 11.46 9.32 18.23
CA THR A 189 12.71 8.61 18.56
C THR A 189 12.60 7.86 19.90
N ILE A 190 12.06 8.52 20.94
CA ILE A 190 11.86 7.91 22.27
C ILE A 190 10.89 6.74 22.19
N ARG A 191 9.73 6.92 21.55
CA ARG A 191 8.75 5.84 21.35
C ARG A 191 9.33 4.65 20.58
N SER A 192 10.15 4.93 19.57
CA SER A 192 10.85 3.89 18.80
C SER A 192 11.86 3.12 19.66
N ALA A 193 12.59 3.81 20.56
CA ALA A 193 13.54 3.19 21.48
C ALA A 193 12.82 2.29 22.50
N ILE A 194 11.72 2.77 23.09
CA ILE A 194 10.87 1.97 24.00
C ILE A 194 10.37 0.71 23.30
N THR A 195 9.77 0.87 22.11
CA THR A 195 9.26 -0.25 21.30
C THR A 195 10.36 -1.26 21.00
N TRP A 196 11.55 -0.76 20.64
CA TRP A 196 12.72 -1.61 20.40
C TRP A 196 13.13 -2.41 21.63
N CYS A 197 13.28 -1.76 22.79
CA CYS A 197 13.69 -2.42 24.04
C CYS A 197 12.68 -3.45 24.52
N ILE A 198 11.38 -3.13 24.50
CA ILE A 198 10.31 -4.08 24.84
C ILE A 198 10.36 -5.29 23.91
N TRP A 199 10.52 -5.06 22.59
CA TRP A 199 10.60 -6.14 21.62
C TRP A 199 11.85 -7.03 21.83
N GLN A 200 12.99 -6.43 22.15
CA GLN A 200 14.21 -7.19 22.48
C GLN A 200 14.03 -8.02 23.76
N ALA A 201 13.46 -7.45 24.81
CA ALA A 201 13.19 -8.16 26.07
C ALA A 201 12.25 -9.35 25.85
N ARG A 202 11.13 -9.13 25.14
CA ARG A 202 10.19 -10.18 24.73
C ARG A 202 10.90 -11.28 23.97
N ASN A 203 11.68 -10.96 22.94
CA ASN A 203 12.37 -11.97 22.14
C ASN A 203 13.45 -12.73 22.93
N ASN A 204 14.17 -12.06 23.83
CA ASN A 204 15.13 -12.74 24.70
C ASN A 204 14.43 -13.71 25.66
N LYS A 205 13.24 -13.37 26.17
CA LYS A 205 12.43 -14.28 26.98
C LYS A 205 11.96 -15.49 26.17
N VAL A 206 11.37 -15.25 25.00
CA VAL A 206 10.80 -16.30 24.13
C VAL A 206 11.87 -17.24 23.56
N PHE A 207 12.95 -16.70 22.99
CA PHE A 207 13.91 -17.51 22.23
C PHE A 207 15.13 -17.93 23.03
N ARG A 208 15.41 -17.28 24.17
CA ARG A 208 16.61 -17.54 24.98
C ARG A 208 16.30 -17.87 26.43
N GLY A 209 15.02 -17.89 26.82
CA GLY A 209 14.60 -18.16 28.20
C GLY A 209 15.07 -17.11 29.22
N LYS A 210 15.59 -15.95 28.77
CA LYS A 210 16.11 -14.93 29.70
C LYS A 210 14.96 -14.34 30.50
N ASN A 211 15.08 -14.32 31.83
CA ASN A 211 14.11 -13.64 32.67
C ASN A 211 14.15 -12.12 32.47
N ILE A 212 12.99 -11.51 32.56
CA ILE A 212 12.83 -10.07 32.38
C ILE A 212 12.95 -9.42 33.75
N VAL A 213 13.96 -8.58 33.90
CA VAL A 213 14.16 -7.75 35.09
C VAL A 213 13.73 -6.35 34.70
N VAL A 214 12.71 -5.82 35.38
CA VAL A 214 12.09 -4.52 35.04
C VAL A 214 13.14 -3.40 35.09
N GLU A 215 13.98 -3.38 36.11
CA GLU A 215 15.08 -2.41 36.25
C GLU A 215 16.09 -2.47 35.09
N GLU A 216 16.43 -3.67 34.60
CA GLU A 216 17.30 -3.82 33.42
C GLU A 216 16.61 -3.28 32.16
N LEU A 217 15.31 -3.51 32.02
CA LEU A 217 14.53 -3.00 30.89
C LEU A 217 14.43 -1.47 30.92
N GLU A 218 14.15 -0.87 32.08
CA GLU A 218 14.12 0.58 32.27
C GLU A 218 15.47 1.22 31.94
N ASN A 219 16.56 0.68 32.48
CA ASN A 219 17.92 1.14 32.17
C ASN A 219 18.23 1.05 30.66
N ASN A 220 17.83 -0.03 30.01
CA ASN A 220 18.00 -0.19 28.57
C ASN A 220 17.17 0.82 27.77
N ILE A 221 15.94 1.12 28.19
CA ILE A 221 15.08 2.13 27.56
C ILE A 221 15.73 3.50 27.68
N THR A 222 16.10 3.90 28.89
CA THR A 222 16.74 5.19 29.21
C THR A 222 18.01 5.39 28.39
N PHE A 223 18.90 4.39 28.39
CA PHE A 223 20.14 4.42 27.60
C PHE A 223 19.87 4.49 26.10
N THR A 224 18.97 3.65 25.57
CA THR A 224 18.69 3.56 24.14
C THR A 224 18.06 4.86 23.62
N SER A 225 17.06 5.40 24.33
CA SER A 225 16.39 6.64 23.93
C SER A 225 17.36 7.82 23.93
N TRP A 226 18.19 7.95 24.96
CA TRP A 226 19.22 8.99 25.02
C TRP A 226 20.27 8.82 23.93
N SER A 227 20.79 7.61 23.73
CA SER A 227 21.83 7.32 22.74
C SER A 227 21.35 7.68 21.34
N TRP A 228 20.11 7.31 20.98
CA TRP A 228 19.54 7.62 19.68
C TRP A 228 19.29 9.11 19.48
N LEU A 229 18.87 9.84 20.52
CA LEU A 229 18.71 11.29 20.44
C LEU A 229 20.06 12.01 20.30
N ARG A 230 21.04 11.64 21.14
CA ARG A 230 22.38 12.25 21.17
C ARG A 230 23.13 12.07 19.85
N LEU A 231 23.08 10.89 19.25
CA LEU A 231 23.80 10.62 17.99
C LEU A 231 23.24 11.41 16.80
N ASN A 232 21.98 11.85 16.86
CA ASN A 232 21.26 12.28 15.67
C ASN A 232 20.84 13.75 15.66
N LYS A 233 20.88 14.41 16.83
CA LYS A 233 20.47 15.80 17.01
C LYS A 233 21.63 16.62 17.56
N LYS A 234 22.24 17.45 16.71
CA LYS A 234 23.30 18.40 17.10
C LYS A 234 22.85 19.38 18.21
N SER A 235 21.54 19.63 18.32
CA SER A 235 20.92 20.48 19.35
C SER A 235 20.65 19.75 20.68
N PHE A 236 20.81 18.41 20.75
CA PHE A 236 20.53 17.66 21.96
C PHE A 236 21.75 17.65 22.88
N SER A 237 21.70 18.48 23.92
CA SER A 237 22.80 18.75 24.86
C SER A 237 22.62 18.12 26.24
N PHE A 238 21.58 17.31 26.46
CA PHE A 238 21.32 16.68 27.75
C PHE A 238 22.37 15.60 28.07
N HIS A 239 23.02 15.74 29.23
CA HIS A 239 23.91 14.71 29.76
C HIS A 239 23.11 13.47 30.18
N TYR A 240 23.71 12.28 30.12
CA TYR A 240 23.02 11.04 30.45
C TYR A 240 22.52 11.01 31.90
N ASP A 241 23.30 11.56 32.84
CA ASP A 241 22.94 11.58 34.27
C ASP A 241 21.72 12.46 34.59
N LEU A 242 21.26 13.26 33.62
CA LEU A 242 20.08 14.13 33.74
C LEU A 242 18.89 13.63 32.92
N TRP A 243 19.01 12.45 32.29
CA TRP A 243 18.05 11.86 31.37
C TRP A 243 17.23 10.76 32.04
#